data_AF-A0A1Q3RLC3-F1
#
_entry.id   AF-A0A1Q3RLC3-F1
#
_cell.length_a   1.000
_cell.length_b   1.000
_cell.length_c   1.000
_cell.angle_alpha   90.00
_cell.angle_beta   90.00
_cell.angle_gamma   90.00
#
_symmetry.space_group_name_H-M   'P 1'
#
loop_
_entity.id
_entity.type
_entity.pdbx_description
1 polymer ?
#
loop_
_entity_poly.entity_id
_entity_poly.type
_entity_poly.pdbx_seq_one_letter_code
_entity_poly.pdbx_strand_id
1 'polypeptide(L)'
;MSDGNRINIKLIKDDIRKFLKTNKAVIGSYSKRISDIFEISVYNSIVRYYQDNNYTVIPKNLYGNVFKYKLSPNGYPSNFSFFEVEKKIGKKVMSYEVRHNLTVESFHSTGIYMTPDISVIKKGSIVTTTPLTVSKTLRAINFVKSSDVISFYEAKNFVPFPELIFNFIGIVNELIPKCLKKTSSNGIEHIAPSIVISGKGNDHTDNIKKALETRYCINCIYNNSIKTIKGRKSTVKIMVK
;
A
#
# COMPACT_ATOMS: atom_id res chain seq x y z
N MET A 1 -27.62 53.84 -10.71
CA MET A 1 -26.41 53.06 -10.43
C MET A 1 -26.81 51.74 -9.78
N SER A 2 -26.74 50.61 -10.51
CA SER A 2 -26.45 49.25 -10.00
C SER A 2 -26.88 48.13 -10.99
N ASP A 3 -26.22 48.02 -12.16
CA ASP A 3 -26.26 46.78 -12.93
C ASP A 3 -25.03 45.93 -12.60
N GLY A 4 -25.13 45.23 -11.48
CA GLY A 4 -24.11 44.28 -11.02
C GLY A 4 -24.04 43.06 -11.95
N ASN A 5 -22.81 42.71 -12.36
CA ASN A 5 -22.37 41.46 -12.98
C ASN A 5 -23.33 40.27 -12.79
N ARG A 6 -24.26 40.06 -13.73
CA ARG A 6 -25.02 38.81 -13.83
C ARG A 6 -24.20 37.78 -14.62
N ILE A 7 -23.57 36.87 -13.89
CA ILE A 7 -22.85 35.73 -14.47
C ILE A 7 -23.85 34.79 -15.15
N ASN A 8 -23.69 34.56 -16.45
CA ASN A 8 -24.51 33.61 -17.20
C ASN A 8 -24.07 32.16 -16.88
N ILE A 9 -24.72 31.58 -15.87
CA ILE A 9 -24.45 30.23 -15.35
C ILE A 9 -24.53 29.16 -16.45
N LYS A 10 -25.34 29.36 -17.50
CA LYS A 10 -25.50 28.41 -18.60
C LYS A 10 -24.23 28.36 -19.47
N LEU A 11 -23.69 29.53 -19.83
CA LEU A 11 -22.44 29.63 -20.59
C LEU A 11 -21.26 29.00 -19.83
N ILE A 12 -21.13 29.28 -18.53
CA ILE A 12 -20.08 28.65 -17.70
C ILE A 12 -20.23 27.13 -17.65
N LYS A 13 -21.46 26.60 -17.50
CA LYS A 13 -21.69 25.15 -17.48
C LYS A 13 -21.30 24.50 -18.81
N ASP A 14 -21.60 25.15 -19.92
CA ASP A 14 -21.30 24.61 -21.25
C ASP A 14 -19.80 24.69 -21.56
N ASP A 15 -19.11 25.75 -21.11
CA ASP A 15 -17.65 25.87 -21.19
C ASP A 15 -16.93 24.85 -20.31
N ILE A 16 -17.40 24.62 -19.07
CA ILE A 16 -16.87 23.58 -18.19
C ILE A 16 -17.07 22.19 -18.83
N ARG A 17 -18.26 21.90 -19.38
CA ARG A 17 -18.51 20.62 -20.08
C ARG A 17 -17.61 20.45 -21.28
N LYS A 18 -17.42 21.50 -22.08
CA LYS A 18 -16.54 21.47 -23.27
C LYS A 18 -15.08 21.26 -22.86
N PHE A 19 -14.61 21.99 -21.85
CA PHE A 19 -13.27 21.82 -21.28
C PHE A 19 -13.05 20.40 -20.74
N LEU A 20 -14.00 19.87 -19.95
CA LEU A 20 -13.92 18.53 -19.39
C LEU A 20 -13.95 17.46 -20.49
N LYS A 21 -14.77 17.61 -21.53
CA LYS A 21 -14.85 16.66 -22.66
C LYS A 21 -13.56 16.64 -23.47
N THR A 22 -13.00 17.81 -23.76
CA THR A 22 -11.75 17.97 -24.53
C THR A 22 -10.53 17.48 -23.75
N ASN A 23 -10.48 17.73 -22.42
CA ASN A 23 -9.30 17.45 -21.60
C ASN A 23 -9.43 16.17 -20.75
N LYS A 24 -10.49 15.38 -20.89
CA LYS A 24 -10.76 14.18 -20.07
C LYS A 24 -9.58 13.21 -20.01
N ALA A 25 -8.99 12.90 -21.17
CA ALA A 25 -7.87 11.98 -21.28
C ALA A 25 -6.61 12.54 -20.60
N VAL A 26 -6.36 13.83 -20.77
CA VAL A 26 -5.23 14.55 -20.17
C VAL A 26 -5.38 14.62 -18.65
N ILE A 27 -6.54 15.03 -18.14
CA ILE A 27 -6.85 15.08 -16.70
C ILE A 27 -6.74 13.67 -16.08
N GLY A 28 -7.31 12.65 -16.74
CA GLY A 28 -7.20 11.27 -16.28
C GLY A 28 -5.75 10.76 -16.24
N SER A 29 -4.92 11.13 -17.22
CA SER A 29 -3.49 10.78 -17.23
C SER A 29 -2.72 11.45 -16.09
N TYR A 30 -3.04 12.70 -15.75
CA TYR A 30 -2.43 13.41 -14.62
C TYR A 30 -2.87 12.83 -13.28
N SER A 31 -4.16 12.57 -13.07
CA SER A 31 -4.65 11.96 -11.82
C SER A 31 -4.04 10.58 -11.58
N LYS A 32 -3.95 9.74 -12.63
CA LYS A 32 -3.27 8.45 -12.55
C LYS A 32 -1.80 8.61 -12.17
N ARG A 33 -1.09 9.51 -12.86
CA ARG A 33 0.33 9.78 -12.60
C ARG A 33 0.58 10.28 -11.18
N ILE A 34 -0.30 11.11 -10.61
CA ILE A 34 -0.18 11.57 -9.23
C ILE A 34 -0.38 10.40 -8.26
N SER A 35 -1.37 9.53 -8.51
CA SER A 35 -1.57 8.32 -7.70
C SER A 35 -0.34 7.41 -7.75
N ASP A 36 0.22 7.18 -8.94
CA ASP A 36 1.42 6.38 -9.14
C ASP A 36 2.63 6.98 -8.37
N ILE A 37 2.84 8.30 -8.47
CA ILE A 37 3.89 9.01 -7.72
C ILE A 37 3.67 8.86 -6.20
N PHE A 38 2.42 8.93 -5.76
CA PHE A 38 2.09 8.76 -4.36
C PHE A 38 2.41 7.34 -3.87
N GLU A 39 2.02 6.31 -4.61
CA GLU A 39 2.33 4.91 -4.29
C GLU A 39 3.86 4.68 -4.22
N ILE A 40 4.62 5.24 -5.16
CA ILE A 40 6.09 5.20 -5.17
C ILE A 40 6.66 5.90 -3.93
N SER A 41 6.10 7.03 -3.53
CA SER A 41 6.55 7.78 -2.35
C SER A 41 6.32 6.98 -1.06
N VAL A 42 5.16 6.33 -0.93
CA VAL A 42 4.85 5.43 0.20
C VAL A 42 5.81 4.24 0.22
N TYR A 43 6.01 3.59 -0.92
CA TYR A 43 6.95 2.48 -1.06
C TYR A 43 8.36 2.84 -0.61
N ASN A 44 8.90 3.96 -1.09
CA ASN A 44 10.23 4.40 -0.71
C ASN A 44 10.31 4.81 0.77
N SER A 45 9.23 5.33 1.36
CA SER A 45 9.18 5.62 2.79
C SER A 45 9.23 4.35 3.64
N ILE A 46 8.60 3.27 3.21
CA ILE A 46 8.67 1.96 3.87
C ILE A 46 10.10 1.37 3.77
N VAL A 47 10.71 1.46 2.60
CA VAL A 47 12.11 1.04 2.39
C VAL A 47 13.05 1.84 3.30
N ARG A 48 12.81 3.16 3.39
CA ARG A 48 13.57 4.04 4.27
C ARG A 48 13.41 3.69 5.74
N TYR A 49 12.21 3.30 6.18
CA TYR A 49 12.00 2.79 7.53
C TYR A 49 12.91 1.60 7.84
N TYR A 50 13.02 0.62 6.93
CA TYR A 50 13.93 -0.53 7.14
C TYR A 50 15.38 -0.08 7.27
N GLN A 51 15.83 0.81 6.38
CA GLN A 51 17.18 1.38 6.43
C GLN A 51 17.45 2.11 7.76
N ASP A 52 16.52 2.94 8.21
CA ASP A 52 16.64 3.71 9.46
C ASP A 52 16.55 2.81 10.73
N ASN A 53 16.08 1.56 10.59
CA ASN A 53 15.96 0.57 11.68
C ASN A 53 17.01 -0.56 11.61
N ASN A 54 18.18 -0.25 11.05
CA ASN A 54 19.36 -1.13 10.96
C ASN A 54 19.16 -2.39 10.11
N TYR A 55 18.27 -2.34 9.11
CA TYR A 55 18.25 -3.35 8.06
C TYR A 55 19.21 -2.94 6.95
N THR A 56 19.90 -3.93 6.37
CA THR A 56 20.59 -3.78 5.09
C THR A 56 19.54 -3.82 3.99
N VAL A 57 19.51 -2.81 3.12
CA VAL A 57 18.54 -2.67 2.03
C VAL A 57 19.27 -2.82 0.70
N ILE A 58 18.84 -3.78 -0.12
CA ILE A 58 19.51 -4.13 -1.37
C ILE A 58 18.49 -4.11 -2.51
N PRO A 59 18.66 -3.27 -3.54
CA PRO A 59 17.81 -3.34 -4.72
C PRO A 59 18.11 -4.62 -5.51
N LYS A 60 17.05 -5.28 -5.98
CA LYS A 60 17.13 -6.53 -6.75
C LYS A 60 16.34 -6.39 -8.05
N ASN A 61 16.73 -7.22 -9.03
CA ASN A 61 16.09 -7.30 -10.34
C ASN A 61 16.05 -5.95 -11.09
N LEU A 62 17.22 -5.30 -11.18
CA LEU A 62 17.40 -4.03 -11.90
C LEU A 62 17.46 -4.28 -13.41
N TYR A 63 16.93 -3.33 -14.18
CA TYR A 63 17.03 -3.34 -15.64
C TYR A 63 18.04 -2.31 -16.09
N GLY A 64 19.25 -2.73 -16.48
CA GLY A 64 20.33 -1.81 -16.86
C GLY A 64 20.62 -0.76 -15.76
N ASN A 65 20.70 -1.20 -14.50
CA ASN A 65 20.84 -0.38 -13.29
C ASN A 65 19.65 0.55 -12.97
N VAL A 66 18.53 0.44 -13.68
CA VAL A 66 17.31 1.19 -13.38
C VAL A 66 16.35 0.36 -12.53
N PHE A 67 15.78 0.99 -11.50
CA PHE A 67 14.73 0.40 -10.68
C PHE A 67 13.37 0.52 -11.38
N LYS A 68 12.75 -0.62 -11.70
CA LYS A 68 11.49 -0.70 -12.43
C LYS A 68 10.33 -1.03 -11.50
N TYR A 69 9.54 -0.02 -11.15
CA TYR A 69 8.35 -0.15 -10.30
C TYR A 69 7.21 -0.91 -10.99
N LYS A 70 6.46 -1.70 -10.22
CA LYS A 70 5.24 -2.39 -10.67
C LYS A 70 4.00 -1.59 -10.26
N LEU A 71 3.61 -0.60 -11.05
CA LEU A 71 2.50 0.34 -10.72
C LEU A 71 1.11 -0.18 -11.16
N SER A 72 0.98 -1.48 -11.36
CA SER A 72 -0.29 -2.09 -11.72
C SER A 72 -0.35 -3.52 -11.21
N PRO A 73 -1.55 -4.06 -10.93
CA PRO A 73 -1.70 -5.47 -10.55
C PRO A 73 -1.26 -6.42 -11.66
N ASN A 74 -1.28 -5.97 -12.92
CA ASN A 74 -0.87 -6.77 -14.07
C ASN A 74 0.66 -6.93 -14.17
N GLY A 75 1.08 -8.06 -14.72
CA GLY A 75 2.48 -8.37 -15.04
C GLY A 75 3.16 -9.30 -14.03
N TYR A 76 4.12 -10.08 -14.53
CA TYR A 76 4.88 -11.03 -13.72
C TYR A 76 5.80 -10.30 -12.74
N PRO A 77 5.77 -10.62 -11.42
CA PRO A 77 6.64 -9.99 -10.43
C PRO A 77 8.14 -10.07 -10.76
N SER A 78 8.56 -11.11 -11.50
CA SER A 78 9.93 -11.30 -11.99
C SER A 78 10.38 -10.25 -13.02
N ASN A 79 9.46 -9.45 -13.59
CA ASN A 79 9.78 -8.40 -14.56
C ASN A 79 9.99 -7.02 -13.93
N PHE A 80 9.91 -6.92 -12.60
CA PHE A 80 9.96 -5.66 -11.85
C PHE A 80 10.95 -5.72 -10.70
N SER A 81 11.55 -4.57 -10.40
CA SER A 81 12.54 -4.44 -9.33
C SER A 81 11.86 -4.45 -7.97
N PHE A 82 12.62 -4.82 -6.95
CA PHE A 82 12.17 -4.89 -5.56
C PHE A 82 13.32 -4.61 -4.62
N PHE A 83 13.02 -4.38 -3.33
CA PHE A 83 14.05 -4.29 -2.30
C PHE A 83 14.07 -5.57 -1.47
N GLU A 84 15.25 -6.13 -1.30
CA GLU A 84 15.53 -7.11 -0.25
C GLU A 84 15.98 -6.37 1.01
N VAL A 85 15.42 -6.71 2.17
CA VAL A 85 15.78 -6.12 3.45
C VAL A 85 16.21 -7.20 4.43
N GLU A 86 17.39 -7.05 5.02
CA GLU A 86 18.02 -8.06 5.87
C GLU A 86 18.41 -7.48 7.24
N LYS A 87 18.15 -8.22 8.31
CA LYS A 87 18.58 -7.87 9.66
C LYS A 87 19.22 -9.05 10.36
N LYS A 88 20.41 -8.83 10.92
CA LYS A 88 21.13 -9.82 11.70
C LYS A 88 20.75 -9.68 13.18
N ILE A 89 20.27 -10.77 13.78
CA ILE A 89 19.94 -10.87 15.20
C ILE A 89 20.72 -12.06 15.77
N GLY A 90 21.80 -11.76 16.50
CA GLY A 90 22.76 -12.77 16.93
C GLY A 90 23.38 -13.50 15.74
N LYS A 91 23.17 -14.82 15.65
CA LYS A 91 23.64 -15.66 14.54
C LYS A 91 22.63 -15.81 13.39
N LYS A 92 21.39 -15.35 13.56
CA LYS A 92 20.32 -15.49 12.55
C LYS A 92 20.29 -14.27 11.64
N VAL A 93 20.14 -14.49 10.34
CA VAL A 93 19.85 -13.46 9.34
C VAL A 93 18.39 -13.61 8.95
N MET A 94 17.62 -12.54 9.15
CA MET A 94 16.22 -12.46 8.75
C MET A 94 16.15 -11.65 7.46
N SER A 95 15.63 -12.24 6.38
CA SER A 95 15.57 -11.62 5.06
C SER A 95 14.14 -11.56 4.52
N TYR A 96 13.77 -10.40 4.00
CA TYR A 96 12.43 -10.11 3.51
C TYR A 96 12.49 -9.38 2.17
N GLU A 97 11.38 -9.36 1.44
CA GLU A 97 11.25 -8.61 0.18
C GLU A 97 10.13 -7.58 0.31
N VAL A 98 10.40 -6.34 -0.09
CA VAL A 98 9.42 -5.26 -0.25
C VAL A 98 9.03 -5.22 -1.72
N ARG A 99 7.74 -5.44 -2.02
CA ARG A 99 7.22 -5.66 -3.38
C ARG A 99 6.01 -4.76 -3.64
N HIS A 100 5.93 -4.19 -4.84
CA HIS A 100 4.71 -3.52 -5.31
C HIS A 100 3.73 -4.51 -5.93
N ASN A 101 2.44 -4.27 -5.73
CA ASN A 101 1.33 -4.94 -6.43
C ASN A 101 1.52 -6.46 -6.51
N LEU A 102 1.97 -7.09 -5.42
CA LEU A 102 2.15 -8.53 -5.33
C LEU A 102 0.84 -9.17 -4.87
N THR A 103 0.39 -10.18 -5.61
CA THR A 103 -0.81 -10.92 -5.25
C THR A 103 -0.56 -11.79 -4.01
N VAL A 104 -1.51 -11.75 -3.08
CA VAL A 104 -1.53 -12.50 -1.83
C VAL A 104 -2.76 -13.40 -1.83
N GLU A 105 -2.58 -14.67 -1.50
CA GLU A 105 -3.69 -15.60 -1.26
C GLU A 105 -4.32 -15.32 0.12
N SER A 106 -5.65 -15.33 0.14
CA SER A 106 -6.44 -15.19 1.36
C SER A 106 -6.00 -16.16 2.45
N PHE A 107 -6.01 -15.68 3.69
CA PHE A 107 -5.83 -16.52 4.87
C PHE A 107 -6.98 -17.52 5.05
N HIS A 108 -8.19 -17.15 4.63
CA HIS A 108 -9.42 -17.91 4.89
C HIS A 108 -9.75 -18.92 3.79
N SER A 109 -9.27 -18.72 2.56
CA SER A 109 -9.68 -19.55 1.42
C SER A 109 -8.61 -19.62 0.34
N THR A 110 -8.26 -20.84 -0.05
CA THR A 110 -7.36 -21.08 -1.18
C THR A 110 -8.01 -20.65 -2.49
N GLY A 111 -7.22 -20.08 -3.41
CA GLY A 111 -7.73 -19.63 -4.71
C GLY A 111 -8.45 -18.28 -4.70
N ILE A 112 -8.61 -17.65 -3.53
CA ILE A 112 -9.04 -16.25 -3.42
C ILE A 112 -7.79 -15.39 -3.25
N TYR A 113 -7.68 -14.35 -4.07
CA TYR A 113 -6.48 -13.54 -4.15
C TYR A 113 -6.80 -12.05 -4.03
N MET A 114 -5.95 -11.31 -3.34
CA MET A 114 -5.97 -9.85 -3.28
C MET A 114 -4.59 -9.30 -3.64
N THR A 115 -4.51 -8.07 -4.11
CA THR A 115 -3.23 -7.45 -4.49
C THR A 115 -3.10 -6.13 -3.75
N PRO A 116 -2.42 -6.12 -2.59
CA PRO A 116 -2.09 -4.86 -1.92
C PRO A 116 -1.16 -4.01 -2.78
N ASP A 117 -1.26 -2.70 -2.63
CA ASP A 117 -0.36 -1.76 -3.36
C ASP A 117 1.11 -2.09 -3.04
N ILE A 118 1.42 -2.40 -1.77
CA ILE A 118 2.77 -2.77 -1.32
C ILE A 118 2.69 -3.92 -0.33
N SER A 119 3.57 -4.92 -0.46
CA SER A 119 3.67 -6.08 0.43
C SER A 119 5.11 -6.27 0.90
N VAL A 120 5.27 -6.69 2.16
CA VAL A 120 6.53 -7.20 2.70
C VAL A 120 6.35 -8.69 2.93
N ILE A 121 7.22 -9.52 2.35
CA ILE A 121 7.11 -10.99 2.39
C ILE A 121 8.41 -11.63 2.84
N LYS A 122 8.36 -12.89 3.27
CA LYS A 122 9.59 -13.68 3.44
C LYS A 122 10.31 -13.83 2.09
N LYS A 123 11.63 -13.75 2.10
CA LYS A 123 12.46 -13.96 0.90
C LYS A 123 12.14 -15.30 0.24
N GLY A 124 11.96 -15.30 -1.08
CA GLY A 124 11.74 -16.51 -1.88
C GLY A 124 10.37 -17.19 -1.68
N SER A 125 9.37 -16.51 -1.10
CA SER A 125 8.06 -17.10 -0.81
C SER A 125 7.02 -16.98 -1.94
N ILE A 126 7.39 -16.41 -3.09
CA ILE A 126 6.48 -16.28 -4.24
C ILE A 126 6.30 -17.65 -4.90
N VAL A 127 5.04 -18.08 -5.02
CA VAL A 127 4.60 -19.30 -5.68
C VAL A 127 3.96 -18.95 -7.02
N THR A 128 4.21 -19.77 -8.03
CA THR A 128 3.55 -19.66 -9.34
C THR A 128 2.59 -20.82 -9.50
N THR A 129 1.31 -20.57 -9.78
CA THR A 129 0.37 -21.64 -10.13
C THR A 129 0.72 -22.21 -11.49
N THR A 130 0.61 -23.53 -11.64
CA THR A 130 0.54 -24.13 -12.97
C THR A 130 -0.70 -23.57 -13.67
N PRO A 131 -0.64 -23.16 -14.95
CA PRO A 131 -1.82 -22.75 -15.70
C PRO A 131 -2.84 -23.90 -15.68
N LEU A 132 -3.90 -23.75 -14.87
CA LEU A 132 -5.00 -24.70 -14.88
C LEU A 132 -5.82 -24.40 -16.13
N THR A 133 -5.94 -25.39 -17.02
CA THR A 133 -6.84 -25.42 -18.17
C THR A 133 -8.31 -25.21 -17.81
N VAL A 134 -8.65 -25.20 -16.51
CA VAL A 134 -10.00 -25.16 -15.96
C VAL A 134 -10.54 -23.74 -15.76
N SER A 135 -9.68 -22.72 -15.67
CA SER A 135 -10.13 -21.32 -15.67
C SER A 135 -9.94 -20.74 -17.07
N LYS A 136 -10.91 -19.96 -17.57
CA LYS A 136 -10.86 -19.27 -18.89
C LYS A 136 -9.69 -18.29 -19.06
N THR A 137 -8.79 -18.22 -18.08
CA THR A 137 -7.53 -17.46 -18.10
C THR A 137 -6.34 -18.42 -18.16
N LEU A 138 -5.72 -18.52 -19.34
CA LEU A 138 -4.53 -19.35 -19.63
C LEU A 138 -3.23 -18.85 -18.96
N ARG A 139 -3.30 -18.13 -17.83
CA ARG A 139 -2.14 -17.47 -17.22
C ARG A 139 -1.87 -17.99 -15.82
N ALA A 140 -0.62 -18.37 -15.60
CA ALA A 140 -0.08 -18.65 -14.27
C ALA A 140 -0.22 -17.41 -13.37
N ILE A 141 -0.71 -17.63 -12.15
CA ILE A 141 -0.83 -16.60 -11.11
C ILE A 141 0.42 -16.68 -10.24
N ASN A 142 1.06 -15.53 -10.01
CA ASN A 142 2.20 -15.42 -9.11
C ASN A 142 1.70 -14.81 -7.81
N PHE A 143 1.75 -15.56 -6.72
CA PHE A 143 1.18 -15.13 -5.45
C PHE A 143 2.06 -15.54 -4.27
N VAL A 144 1.80 -14.96 -3.10
CA VAL A 144 2.39 -15.39 -1.83
C VAL A 144 1.27 -15.88 -0.91
N LYS A 145 1.57 -16.90 -0.09
CA LYS A 145 0.64 -17.36 0.95
C LYS A 145 0.57 -16.32 2.08
N SER A 146 -0.62 -16.12 2.65
CA SER A 146 -0.81 -15.25 3.82
C SER A 146 0.20 -15.51 4.96
N SER A 147 0.58 -16.78 5.21
CA SER A 147 1.57 -17.17 6.23
C SER A 147 2.94 -16.51 6.05
N ASP A 148 3.30 -16.18 4.82
CA ASP A 148 4.60 -15.61 4.46
C ASP A 148 4.56 -14.09 4.26
N VAL A 149 3.37 -13.48 4.28
CA VAL A 149 3.23 -12.03 4.28
C VAL A 149 3.59 -11.48 5.65
N ILE A 150 4.64 -10.67 5.70
CA ILE A 150 5.08 -9.97 6.90
C ILE A 150 4.11 -8.86 7.24
N SER A 151 3.88 -7.94 6.32
CA SER A 151 3.00 -6.78 6.44
C SER A 151 2.59 -6.30 5.03
N PHE A 152 1.60 -5.42 4.93
CA PHE A 152 1.17 -4.83 3.66
C PHE A 152 0.68 -3.40 3.84
N TYR A 153 0.59 -2.66 2.73
CA TYR A 153 0.25 -1.25 2.74
C TYR A 153 -0.67 -0.92 1.56
N GLU A 154 -1.69 -0.10 1.85
CA GLU A 154 -2.57 0.52 0.87
C GLU A 154 -2.23 2.01 0.77
N ALA A 155 -1.94 2.52 -0.42
CA ALA A 155 -1.63 3.92 -0.68
C ALA A 155 -2.75 4.56 -1.48
N LYS A 156 -3.53 5.45 -0.84
CA LYS A 156 -4.70 6.08 -1.45
C LYS A 156 -4.59 7.61 -1.51
N ASN A 157 -4.52 8.16 -2.72
CA ASN A 157 -4.39 9.60 -2.95
C ASN A 157 -5.75 10.32 -2.96
N PHE A 158 -6.38 10.49 -1.80
CA PHE A 158 -7.62 11.28 -1.62
C PHE A 158 -7.87 11.61 -0.13
N VAL A 159 -9.00 12.22 0.20
CA VAL A 159 -9.40 12.55 1.58
C VAL A 159 -9.98 11.32 2.28
N PRO A 160 -9.53 10.96 3.51
CA PRO A 160 -10.07 9.80 4.20
C PRO A 160 -11.59 9.92 4.44
N PHE A 161 -12.28 8.79 4.33
CA PHE A 161 -13.70 8.65 4.65
C PHE A 161 -13.95 7.31 5.37
N PRO A 162 -15.02 7.19 6.19
CA PRO A 162 -15.25 6.02 7.05
C PRO A 162 -15.15 4.67 6.32
N GLU A 163 -15.83 4.54 5.18
CA GLU A 163 -15.92 3.29 4.43
C GLU A 163 -14.55 2.85 3.91
N LEU A 164 -13.67 3.78 3.51
CA LEU A 164 -12.30 3.44 3.14
C LEU A 164 -11.57 2.78 4.32
N ILE A 165 -11.65 3.42 5.49
CA ILE A 165 -10.91 2.98 6.68
C ILE A 165 -11.46 1.63 7.17
N PHE A 166 -12.78 1.43 7.14
CA PHE A 166 -13.39 0.14 7.49
C PHE A 166 -13.11 -0.94 6.45
N ASN A 167 -13.11 -0.62 5.14
CA ASN A 167 -12.74 -1.58 4.10
C ASN A 167 -11.32 -2.10 4.28
N PHE A 168 -10.38 -1.23 4.69
CA PHE A 168 -9.03 -1.65 5.02
C PHE A 168 -8.98 -2.72 6.12
N ILE A 169 -9.89 -2.67 7.11
CA ILE A 169 -10.02 -3.74 8.12
C ILE A 169 -10.43 -5.06 7.49
N GLY A 170 -11.31 -5.03 6.49
CA GLY A 170 -11.66 -6.22 5.70
C GLY A 170 -10.44 -6.84 5.02
N ILE A 171 -9.58 -6.02 4.42
CA ILE A 171 -8.32 -6.49 3.81
C ILE A 171 -7.40 -7.09 4.88
N VAL A 172 -7.29 -6.46 6.04
CA VAL A 172 -6.48 -6.98 7.17
C VAL A 172 -7.02 -8.32 7.65
N ASN A 173 -8.34 -8.47 7.76
CA ASN A 173 -8.97 -9.75 8.11
C ASN A 173 -8.60 -10.82 7.08
N GLU A 174 -8.72 -10.50 5.80
CA GLU A 174 -8.50 -11.46 4.71
C GLU A 174 -7.04 -11.90 4.60
N LEU A 175 -6.10 -10.97 4.80
CA LEU A 175 -4.67 -11.23 4.54
C LEU A 175 -3.86 -11.57 5.78
N ILE A 176 -4.10 -10.91 6.92
CA ILE A 176 -3.33 -11.09 8.15
C ILE A 176 -4.25 -10.93 9.38
N PRO A 177 -5.23 -11.82 9.61
CA PRO A 177 -6.26 -11.64 10.64
C PRO A 177 -5.70 -11.59 12.07
N LYS A 178 -4.48 -12.11 12.29
CA LYS A 178 -3.80 -11.96 13.58
C LYS A 178 -3.58 -10.50 14.00
N CYS A 179 -3.52 -9.57 13.05
CA CYS A 179 -3.44 -8.14 13.33
C CYS A 179 -4.73 -7.56 13.91
N LEU A 180 -5.85 -8.28 13.81
CA LEU A 180 -7.13 -7.90 14.43
C LEU A 180 -7.24 -8.33 15.90
N LYS A 181 -6.16 -8.86 16.47
CA LYS A 181 -6.03 -9.17 17.90
C LYS A 181 -4.87 -8.35 18.48
N LYS A 182 -4.92 -8.06 19.79
CA LYS A 182 -3.76 -7.50 20.49
C LYS A 182 -2.67 -8.57 20.58
N THR A 183 -1.58 -8.38 19.84
CA THR A 183 -0.39 -9.24 19.93
C THR A 183 0.70 -8.57 20.77
N SER A 184 1.42 -9.35 21.58
CA SER A 184 2.63 -8.92 22.28
C SER A 184 3.87 -8.96 21.37
N SER A 185 4.88 -8.14 21.70
CA SER A 185 6.10 -7.99 20.91
C SER A 185 7.15 -9.06 21.21
N ASN A 186 7.69 -9.72 20.18
CA ASN A 186 8.84 -10.66 20.23
C ASN A 186 10.14 -10.10 19.59
N GLY A 187 10.44 -8.80 19.74
CA GLY A 187 11.77 -8.24 19.44
C GLY A 187 12.13 -7.93 17.97
N ILE A 188 11.36 -8.38 16.96
CA ILE A 188 11.56 -7.99 15.55
C ILE A 188 10.53 -6.97 15.10
N GLU A 189 10.97 -5.75 14.85
CA GLU A 189 10.09 -4.64 14.51
C GLU A 189 9.84 -4.55 13.00
N HIS A 190 8.58 -4.66 12.61
CA HIS A 190 8.05 -4.29 11.30
C HIS A 190 6.91 -3.28 11.46
N ILE A 191 6.70 -2.40 10.47
CA ILE A 191 5.47 -1.59 10.47
C ILE A 191 4.26 -2.53 10.31
N ALA A 192 3.25 -2.39 11.17
CA ALA A 192 1.99 -3.13 11.05
C ALA A 192 1.27 -2.80 9.74
N PRO A 193 0.29 -3.61 9.29
CA PRO A 193 -0.45 -3.30 8.07
C PRO A 193 -0.98 -1.87 8.13
N SER A 194 -0.78 -1.11 7.07
CA SER A 194 -1.07 0.32 7.10
C SER A 194 -1.84 0.80 5.89
N ILE A 195 -2.84 1.65 6.10
CA ILE A 195 -3.40 2.49 5.05
C ILE A 195 -2.76 3.88 5.13
N VAL A 196 -2.26 4.36 3.99
CA VAL A 196 -1.57 5.64 3.86
C VAL A 196 -2.37 6.51 2.90
N ILE A 197 -2.83 7.65 3.40
CA ILE A 197 -3.79 8.52 2.72
C ILE A 197 -3.17 9.91 2.62
N SER A 198 -3.25 10.52 1.43
CA SER A 198 -2.64 11.82 1.18
C SER A 198 -3.41 13.01 1.75
N GLY A 199 -4.74 12.89 1.88
CA GLY A 199 -5.59 13.91 2.45
C GLY A 199 -5.60 13.91 3.99
N LYS A 200 -6.13 15.02 4.54
CA LYS A 200 -6.30 15.21 5.98
C LYS A 200 -7.66 14.67 6.44
N GLY A 201 -7.67 14.02 7.61
CA GLY A 201 -8.90 13.63 8.30
C GLY A 201 -9.73 14.82 8.81
N ASN A 202 -11.03 14.58 8.92
CA ASN A 202 -11.91 15.35 9.80
C ASN A 202 -12.04 14.66 11.17
N ASP A 203 -12.66 15.34 12.13
CA ASP A 203 -12.81 14.84 13.51
C ASP A 203 -13.43 13.44 13.58
N HIS A 204 -14.42 13.15 12.73
CA HIS A 204 -15.07 11.84 12.69
C HIS A 204 -14.11 10.74 12.20
N THR A 205 -13.42 10.96 11.08
CA THR A 205 -12.43 10.01 10.54
C THR A 205 -11.20 9.85 11.44
N ASP A 206 -10.83 10.89 12.19
CA ASP A 206 -9.77 10.84 13.21
C ASP A 206 -10.20 10.01 14.42
N ASN A 207 -11.46 10.13 14.85
CA ASN A 207 -12.01 9.28 15.90
C ASN A 207 -12.11 7.81 15.47
N ILE A 208 -12.52 7.54 14.24
CA ILE A 208 -12.50 6.18 13.66
C ILE A 208 -11.09 5.62 13.65
N LYS A 209 -10.12 6.39 13.13
CA LYS A 209 -8.69 6.03 13.16
C LYS A 209 -8.26 5.65 14.58
N LYS A 210 -8.46 6.53 15.57
CA LYS A 210 -8.06 6.27 16.96
C LYS A 210 -8.70 5.01 17.52
N ALA A 211 -10.00 4.80 17.26
CA ALA A 211 -10.72 3.63 17.73
C ALA A 211 -10.20 2.32 17.10
N LEU A 212 -9.88 2.32 15.81
CA LEU A 212 -9.34 1.15 15.11
C LEU A 212 -7.88 0.87 15.49
N GLU A 213 -7.04 1.91 15.51
CA GLU A 213 -5.67 1.80 15.99
C GLU A 213 -5.62 1.39 17.46
N THR A 214 -6.60 1.72 18.31
CA THR A 214 -6.63 1.21 19.70
C THR A 214 -6.96 -0.29 19.76
N ARG A 215 -7.90 -0.74 18.93
CA ARG A 215 -8.39 -2.14 18.92
C ARG A 215 -7.43 -3.11 18.24
N TYR A 216 -6.76 -2.69 17.17
CA TYR A 216 -6.04 -3.57 16.25
C TYR A 216 -4.56 -3.18 16.11
N CYS A 217 -3.74 -4.12 15.63
CA CYS A 217 -2.35 -3.90 15.26
C CYS A 217 -2.28 -3.44 13.79
N ILE A 218 -2.66 -2.18 13.54
CA ILE A 218 -2.66 -1.54 12.22
C ILE A 218 -2.25 -0.07 12.35
N ASN A 219 -2.05 0.61 11.21
CA ASN A 219 -1.91 2.06 11.16
C ASN A 219 -2.83 2.70 10.11
N CYS A 220 -3.37 3.86 10.44
CA CYS A 220 -4.04 4.77 9.51
C CYS A 220 -3.25 6.08 9.43
N ILE A 221 -2.45 6.24 8.38
CA ILE A 221 -1.50 7.34 8.24
C ILE A 221 -2.09 8.37 7.27
N TYR A 222 -2.29 9.60 7.74
CA TYR A 222 -2.81 10.72 6.94
C TYR A 222 -1.67 11.70 6.58
N ASN A 223 -1.84 12.49 5.52
CA ASN A 223 -0.88 13.50 5.05
C ASN A 223 0.53 12.95 4.77
N ASN A 224 0.65 11.74 4.24
CA ASN A 224 1.92 11.13 3.79
C ASN A 224 3.02 11.08 4.87
N SER A 225 2.64 11.16 6.13
CA SER A 225 3.58 11.32 7.23
C SER A 225 4.08 9.98 7.75
N ILE A 226 4.74 9.18 6.91
CA ILE A 226 5.62 8.10 7.41
C ILE A 226 6.92 8.78 7.85
N LYS A 227 6.86 9.59 8.92
CA LYS A 227 8.06 10.26 9.46
C LYS A 227 8.89 9.24 10.23
N THR A 228 10.20 9.24 9.95
CA THR A 228 11.24 8.46 10.61
C THR A 228 11.23 8.68 12.13
N ILE A 229 11.19 7.57 12.87
CA ILE A 229 11.28 7.52 14.33
C ILE A 229 12.75 7.73 14.72
N LYS A 230 13.14 8.97 15.02
CA LYS A 230 14.33 9.23 15.85
C LYS A 230 13.85 9.58 17.27
N GLY A 231 13.98 8.62 18.19
CA GLY A 231 14.11 8.91 19.63
C GLY A 231 12.88 9.39 20.41
N ARG A 232 11.64 9.27 19.91
CA ARG A 232 10.43 9.49 20.72
C ARG A 232 9.40 8.40 20.43
N LYS A 233 8.75 7.88 21.48
CA LYS A 233 7.69 6.84 21.45
C LYS A 233 6.81 7.00 20.19
N SER A 234 6.83 6.00 19.33
CA SER A 234 6.45 6.10 17.92
C SER A 234 4.94 6.06 17.67
N THR A 235 4.48 6.95 16.80
CA THR A 235 3.11 7.10 16.27
C THR A 235 2.68 6.00 15.29
N VAL A 236 3.50 4.96 15.11
CA VAL A 236 3.25 3.83 14.20
C VAL A 236 3.36 2.56 15.01
N LYS A 237 2.28 1.78 15.02
CA LYS A 237 2.25 0.44 15.57
C LYS A 237 3.21 -0.45 14.80
N ILE A 238 4.07 -1.06 15.57
CA ILE A 238 5.01 -2.07 15.13
C ILE A 238 4.32 -3.42 15.30
N MET A 239 4.23 -4.17 14.22
CA MET A 239 3.89 -5.58 14.29
C MET A 239 5.17 -6.36 14.50
N VAL A 240 5.08 -7.32 15.40
CA VAL A 240 6.17 -8.24 15.68
C VAL A 240 5.78 -9.63 15.24
N LYS A 241 6.72 -10.32 14.59
CA LYS A 241 6.63 -11.73 14.24
C LYS A 241 7.64 -12.53 15.05
#